data_AF-I0YNU6-F1
#
_entry.id   AF-I0YNU6-F1
#
_cell.length_a   1.000
_cell.length_b   1.000
_cell.length_c   1.000
_cell.angle_alpha   90.00
_cell.angle_beta   90.00
_cell.angle_gamma   90.00
#
_symmetry.space_group_name_H-M   'P 1'
#
loop_
_entity.id
_entity.type
_entity.pdbx_description
1 polymer ?
#
loop_
_entity_poly.entity_id
_entity_poly.type
_entity_poly.pdbx_seq_one_letter_code
_entity_poly.pdbx_strand_id
1 'polypeptide(L)' 'RAIPCAQVNDDYCDCSNGKDEPGTSACSARGARFSCTGENKTISTAFVDDGFIDCKNGSDES' A
#
# COMPACT_ATOMS: atom_id res chain seq x y z
N ARG A 1 -10.31 15.88 2.86
CA ARG A 1 -9.02 16.62 2.81
C ARG A 1 -8.38 16.30 1.47
N ALA A 2 -7.83 17.30 0.79
CA ALA A 2 -7.05 17.10 -0.43
C ALA A 2 -5.56 17.19 -0.07
N ILE A 3 -4.73 16.36 -0.69
CA ILE A 3 -3.27 16.37 -0.54
C ILE A 3 -2.63 16.55 -1.94
N PRO A 4 -1.45 17.17 -2.04
CA PRO A 4 -0.62 17.15 -3.24
C PRO A 4 -0.41 15.74 -3.79
N CYS A 5 -0.30 15.61 -5.12
CA CYS A 5 0.02 14.34 -5.77
C CYS A 5 1.41 13.79 -5.39
N ALA A 6 2.32 14.67 -4.93
CA ALA A 6 3.61 14.27 -4.42
C ALA A 6 3.55 13.56 -3.06
N GLN A 7 2.40 13.60 -2.37
CA GLN A 7 2.15 12.93 -1.10
C GLN A 7 1.33 11.64 -1.26
N VAL A 8 1.43 11.00 -2.43
CA VAL A 8 0.72 9.76 -2.73
C VAL A 8 1.76 8.71 -3.05
N ASN A 9 1.78 7.64 -2.27
CA ASN A 9 2.85 6.64 -2.26
C ASN A 9 4.22 7.30 -2.00
N ASP A 10 4.28 8.19 -1.00
CA ASP A 10 5.50 8.88 -0.60
C ASP A 10 6.12 8.34 0.70
N ASP A 11 5.69 7.14 1.11
CA ASP A 11 6.07 6.49 2.36
C ASP A 11 5.61 7.24 3.63
N TYR A 12 4.64 8.15 3.50
CA TYR A 12 4.10 8.88 4.63
C TYR A 12 2.56 8.86 4.69
N CYS A 13 2.02 8.52 5.86
CA CYS A 13 0.56 8.39 6.01
C CYS A 13 -0.13 9.73 6.33
N ASP A 14 -0.33 10.55 5.31
CA ASP A 14 -1.01 11.84 5.37
C ASP A 14 -2.52 11.74 5.61
N CYS A 15 -3.22 10.76 5.03
CA CYS A 15 -4.68 10.67 5.09
C CYS A 15 -5.17 9.75 6.20
N SER A 16 -6.18 10.22 6.96
CA SER A 16 -6.76 9.46 8.08
C SER A 16 -7.44 8.15 7.67
N ASN A 17 -7.78 8.00 6.39
CA ASN A 17 -8.33 6.77 5.81
C ASN A 17 -7.25 5.88 5.14
N GLY A 18 -5.98 6.30 5.16
CA GLY A 18 -4.84 5.59 4.61
C GLY A 18 -4.87 5.33 3.11
N LYS A 19 -5.66 6.09 2.35
CA LYS A 19 -5.86 5.88 0.90
C LYS A 19 -4.79 6.50 0.02
N ASP A 20 -3.96 7.34 0.61
CA ASP A 20 -2.81 8.01 0.00
C ASP A 20 -1.64 7.06 -0.23
N GLU A 21 -1.54 6.00 0.58
CA GLU A 21 -0.44 5.03 0.52
C GLU A 21 -0.95 3.61 0.17
N PRO A 22 -1.59 3.40 -1.00
CA PRO A 22 -2.01 2.07 -1.41
C PRO A 22 -0.84 1.16 -1.79
N GLY A 23 0.28 1.71 -2.26
CA GLY A 23 1.44 0.97 -2.77
C GLY A 23 2.67 1.06 -1.88
N THR A 24 2.52 1.46 -0.62
CA THR A 24 3.59 1.45 0.38
C THR A 24 3.06 0.90 1.71
N SER A 25 3.94 0.67 2.68
CA SER A 25 3.55 0.18 4.01
C SER A 25 3.15 1.28 5.01
N ALA A 26 3.24 2.55 4.63
CA ALA A 26 3.13 3.69 5.54
C ALA A 26 1.76 3.80 6.23
N CYS A 27 0.68 3.41 5.57
CA CYS A 27 -0.67 3.45 6.15
C CYS A 27 -1.19 2.11 6.69
N SER A 28 -0.30 1.13 6.93
CA SER A 28 -0.64 -0.18 7.50
C SER A 28 -1.45 -0.10 8.79
N ALA A 29 -1.09 0.82 9.70
CA ALA A 29 -1.80 1.04 10.96
C ALA A 29 -3.23 1.62 10.80
N ARG A 30 -3.57 2.14 9.61
CA ARG A 30 -4.91 2.70 9.29
C ARG A 30 -5.79 1.72 8.52
N GLY A 31 -5.36 0.46 8.39
CA GLY A 31 -6.10 -0.58 7.69
C GLY A 31 -6.09 -0.42 6.17
N ALA A 32 -5.11 0.30 5.63
CA ALA A 32 -4.90 0.42 4.20
C ALA A 32 -4.59 -0.96 3.58
N ARG A 33 -5.09 -1.18 2.37
CA ARG A 33 -5.09 -2.48 1.71
C ARG A 33 -4.48 -2.36 0.32
N PHE A 34 -3.60 -3.30 -0.01
CA PHE A 34 -3.01 -3.45 -1.33
C PHE A 34 -3.69 -4.57 -2.09
N SER A 35 -4.02 -4.34 -3.36
CA SER A 35 -4.58 -5.35 -4.23
C SER A 35 -3.48 -5.88 -5.14
N CYS A 36 -3.20 -7.17 -5.03
CA CYS A 36 -2.23 -7.86 -5.87
C CYS A 36 -2.64 -7.71 -7.34
N THR A 37 -1.69 -7.31 -8.19
CA THR A 37 -1.96 -7.12 -9.61
C THR A 37 -2.22 -8.48 -10.28
N GLY A 38 -3.26 -8.60 -11.11
CA GLY A 38 -3.57 -9.85 -11.82
C GLY A 38 -4.16 -10.96 -10.95
N GLU A 39 -4.50 -10.66 -9.69
CA GLU A 39 -5.09 -11.60 -8.74
C GLU A 39 -6.26 -10.97 -8.01
N ASN A 40 -7.26 -11.76 -7.63
CA ASN A 40 -8.31 -11.31 -6.71
C ASN A 40 -7.87 -11.56 -5.27
N LYS A 41 -6.71 -11.01 -4.91
CA LYS A 41 -6.11 -11.09 -3.57
C LYS A 41 -5.82 -9.68 -3.09
N THR A 42 -6.24 -9.40 -1.86
CA THR A 42 -5.97 -8.13 -1.18
C THR A 42 -5.26 -8.43 0.12
N ILE A 43 -4.12 -7.78 0.33
CA ILE A 43 -3.26 -7.93 1.51
C ILE A 43 -3.23 -6.64 2.32
N SER A 44 -2.71 -6.72 3.54
CA SER A 44 -2.37 -5.51 4.30
C SER A 44 -1.24 -4.78 3.57
N THR A 45 -1.30 -3.45 3.53
CA THR A 45 -0.16 -2.63 3.10
C THR A 45 1.11 -2.86 3.92
N ALA A 46 0.99 -3.45 5.13
CA ALA A 46 2.15 -3.87 5.93
C ALA A 46 3.06 -4.91 5.23
N PHE A 47 2.53 -5.58 4.21
CA PHE A 47 3.20 -6.62 3.41
C PHE A 47 3.59 -6.10 2.02
N VAL A 48 3.71 -4.77 1.87
CA VAL A 48 4.18 -4.14 0.64
C VAL A 48 5.59 -3.64 0.91
N ASP A 49 6.53 -4.01 0.04
CA ASP A 49 7.97 -3.75 0.16
C ASP A 49 8.54 -4.19 1.52
N ASP A 50 8.07 -5.33 2.04
CA ASP A 50 8.52 -5.91 3.30
C ASP A 50 9.66 -6.94 3.14
N GLY A 51 10.04 -7.22 1.89
CA GLY A 51 11.09 -8.16 1.52
C GLY A 51 10.60 -9.59 1.31
N PHE A 52 9.30 -9.84 1.41
CA PHE A 52 8.67 -11.13 1.18
C PHE A 52 7.60 -11.03 0.10
N ILE A 53 7.55 -12.05 -0.77
CA ILE A 53 6.54 -12.12 -1.82
C ILE A 53 5.25 -12.71 -1.23
N ASP A 54 4.27 -11.85 -0.94
CA ASP A 54 2.93 -12.21 -0.51
C ASP A 54 1.96 -12.32 -1.70
N CYS A 55 2.09 -11.51 -2.75
CA CYS A 55 1.33 -11.71 -3.98
C CYS A 55 1.95 -12.83 -4.81
N LYS A 56 1.16 -13.71 -5.45
CA LYS A 56 1.75 -14.87 -6.14
C LYS A 56 2.60 -14.48 -7.36
N ASN A 57 2.43 -13.26 -7.88
CA ASN A 57 3.27 -12.67 -8.91
C ASN A 57 4.35 -11.70 -8.39
N GLY A 58 4.47 -11.49 -7.08
CA GLY A 58 5.43 -10.54 -6.49
C GLY A 58 5.13 -9.07 -6.74
N SER A 59 3.88 -8.73 -7.10
CA SER A 59 3.51 -7.33 -7.37
C SER A 59 3.55 -6.39 -6.16
N ASP A 60 3.64 -6.95 -4.96
CA ASP A 60 3.82 -6.27 -3.68
C ASP A 60 5.26 -5.87 -3.37
N GLU A 61 6.23 -6.31 -4.18
CA GLU A 61 7.68 -6.11 -3.95
C GLU A 61 8.39 -5.51 -5.19
N SER A 62 7.63 -4.90 -6.12
CA SER A 62 8.09 -4.56 -7.49
C SER A 62 7.65 -3.21 -8.01
#